data_AF-A0A9Q2KXW3-F1
#
_entry.id   AF-A0A9Q2KXW3-F1
#
_cell.length_a   1.000
_cell.length_b   1.000
_cell.length_c   1.000
_cell.angle_alpha   90.00
_cell.angle_beta   90.00
_cell.angle_gamma   90.00
#
_symmetry.space_group_name_H-M   'P 1'
#
loop_
_entity.id
_entity.type
_entity.pdbx_description
1 polymer ?
#
loop_
_entity_poly.entity_id
_entity_poly.type
_entity_poly.pdbx_seq_one_letter_code
_entity_poly.pdbx_strand_id
1 'polypeptide(L)' 'MFHISRIEDLALTQKNKKIFAEVSINAKLFFENKGFKVIEEQTVKRRGINLINFVMEKKIKKNL' A
#
# COMPACT_ATOMS: atom_id res chain seq x y z
N MET A 1 -2.54 10.51 -11.91
CA MET A 1 -2.49 9.07 -11.56
C MET A 1 -1.26 8.85 -10.69
N PHE A 2 -1.41 8.36 -9.45
CA PHE A 2 -0.24 8.08 -8.60
C PHE A 2 0.52 6.88 -9.19
N HIS A 3 1.73 7.11 -9.66
CA HIS A 3 2.55 6.06 -10.26
C HIS A 3 3.30 5.31 -9.15
N ILE A 4 2.72 4.21 -8.66
CA ILE A 4 3.32 3.31 -7.65
C ILE A 4 4.76 2.92 -8.05
N SER A 5 5.04 2.79 -9.35
CA SER A 5 6.39 2.49 -9.86
C SER A 5 7.46 3.45 -9.35
N ARG A 6 7.18 4.76 -9.27
CA ARG A 6 8.14 5.75 -8.76
C ARG A 6 8.46 5.53 -7.28
N ILE A 7 7.47 5.08 -6.50
CA ILE A 7 7.65 4.77 -5.07
C ILE A 7 8.46 3.48 -4.92
N GLU A 8 8.21 2.48 -5.78
CA GLU A 8 8.98 1.23 -5.81
C GLU A 8 10.45 1.50 -6.14
N ASP A 9 10.72 2.33 -7.15
CA ASP A 9 12.08 2.73 -7.53
C ASP A 9 12.80 3.44 -6.38
N LEU A 10 12.16 4.43 -5.75
CA LEU A 10 12.71 5.15 -4.60
C LEU A 10 12.94 4.23 -3.39
N ALA A 11 12.05 3.28 -3.14
CA ALA A 11 12.21 2.32 -2.06
C ALA A 11 13.40 1.38 -2.34
N LEU A 12 13.59 0.94 -3.59
CA LEU A 12 14.72 0.11 -4.00
C LEU A 12 16.06 0.88 -3.90
N THR A 13 16.12 2.16 -4.28
CA THR A 13 17.36 2.97 -4.10
C THR A 13 17.75 3.12 -2.63
N GLN A 14 16.75 3.16 -1.74
CA GLN A 14 16.94 3.17 -0.29
C GLN A 14 17.17 1.77 0.31
N LYS A 15 17.34 0.74 -0.52
CA LYS A 15 17.53 -0.67 -0.11
C LYS A 15 16.36 -1.28 0.67
N ASN A 16 15.17 -0.70 0.56
CA ASN A 16 13.96 -1.30 1.12
C ASN A 16 13.53 -2.51 0.26
N LYS A 17 13.05 -3.56 0.94
CA LYS A 17 12.58 -4.81 0.30
C LYS A 17 11.05 -4.89 0.21
N LYS A 18 10.37 -3.89 0.77
CA LYS A 18 8.91 -3.82 0.84
C LYS A 18 8.44 -2.39 0.98
N ILE A 19 7.21 -2.15 0.56
CA ILE A 19 6.47 -0.90 0.75
C ILE A 19 5.12 -1.21 1.37
N PHE A 20 4.59 -0.22 2.09
CA PHE A 20 3.30 -0.30 2.76
C PHE A 20 2.36 0.78 2.26
N ALA A 21 1.06 0.50 2.31
CA ALA A 21 0.01 1.46 2.04
C ALA A 21 -1.16 1.23 2.99
N GLU A 22 -1.68 2.30 3.57
CA GLU A 22 -2.97 2.29 4.25
C GLU A 22 -4.04 2.81 3.29
N VAL A 23 -5.03 1.99 2.97
CA VAL A 23 -5.94 2.28 1.86
C VAL A 23 -7.41 2.07 2.27
N SER A 24 -8.28 2.93 1.78
CA SER A 24 -9.72 2.76 2.01
C SER A 24 -10.27 1.52 1.31
N ILE A 25 -11.46 1.09 1.70
CA ILE A 25 -12.17 -0.04 1.07
C ILE A 25 -12.27 0.09 -0.46
N ASN A 26 -12.50 1.30 -0.98
CA ASN A 26 -12.62 1.55 -2.42
C ASN A 26 -11.29 1.46 -3.17
N ALA A 27 -10.17 1.69 -2.49
CA ALA A 27 -8.84 1.60 -3.09
C ALA A 27 -8.22 0.20 -2.97
N LYS A 28 -8.73 -0.65 -2.06
CA LYS A 28 -8.22 -2.01 -1.81
C LYS A 28 -7.99 -2.79 -3.11
N LEU A 29 -9.00 -2.88 -3.97
CA LEU A 29 -8.91 -3.64 -5.23
C LEU A 29 -7.81 -3.12 -6.17
N PHE A 30 -7.61 -1.79 -6.22
CA PHE A 30 -6.51 -1.21 -7.01
C PHE A 30 -5.14 -1.66 -6.49
N PHE A 31 -4.94 -1.69 -5.17
CA PHE A 31 -3.67 -2.11 -4.57
C PHE A 31 -3.45 -3.62 -4.68
N GLU A 32 -4.51 -4.44 -4.54
CA GLU A 32 -4.45 -5.89 -4.80
C GLU A 32 -4.00 -6.17 -6.24
N ASN A 33 -4.59 -5.48 -7.22
CA ASN A 33 -4.19 -5.57 -8.63
C ASN A 33 -2.74 -5.10 -8.89
N LYS A 34 -2.15 -4.33 -7.97
CA LYS A 34 -0.76 -3.88 -8.04
C LYS A 34 0.19 -4.81 -7.27
N GLY A 35 -0.30 -5.90 -6.71
CA GLY A 35 0.49 -6.92 -6.02
C GLY A 35 0.68 -6.66 -4.53
N PHE A 36 -0.08 -5.73 -3.95
CA PHE A 36 -0.14 -5.59 -2.49
C PHE A 36 -1.03 -6.67 -1.88
N LYS A 37 -0.74 -7.03 -0.63
CA LYS A 37 -1.53 -7.97 0.17
C LYS A 37 -1.99 -7.29 1.44
N VAL A 38 -3.22 -7.56 1.85
CA VAL A 38 -3.73 -7.10 3.15
C VAL A 38 -2.92 -7.76 4.26
N ILE A 39 -2.42 -6.94 5.17
CA ILE A 39 -1.80 -7.36 6.42
C ILE A 39 -2.82 -7.26 7.55
N GLU A 40 -3.60 -6.18 7.56
CA GLU A 40 -4.55 -5.89 8.63
C GLU A 40 -5.73 -5.08 8.09
N GLU A 41 -6.93 -5.39 8.57
CA GLU A 41 -8.10 -4.51 8.50
C GLU A 41 -8.18 -3.72 9.81
N GLN A 42 -8.33 -2.39 9.73
CA GLN A 42 -8.39 -1.55 10.92
C GLN A 42 -9.48 -0.49 10.78
N THR A 43 -9.96 0.01 11.93
CA THR A 43 -10.90 1.12 11.99
C THR A 43 -10.18 2.40 12.37
N VAL A 44 -10.22 3.41 11.51
CA VAL A 44 -9.60 4.72 11.73
C VAL A 44 -10.66 5.79 11.93
N LYS A 45 -10.44 6.70 12.88
CA LYS A 45 -11.31 7.86 13.10
C LYS A 45 -10.84 9.03 12.24
N ARG A 46 -11.68 9.50 11.31
CA ARG A 46 -11.41 10.67 10.47
C ARG A 46 -12.58 11.65 10.60
N ARG A 47 -12.29 12.88 11.05
CA ARG A 47 -13.29 13.94 11.25
C ARG A 47 -14.48 13.49 12.11
N GLY A 48 -14.21 12.71 13.16
CA GLY A 48 -15.25 12.19 14.05
C GLY A 48 -15.92 10.90 13.59
N ILE A 49 -15.70 10.45 12.35
CA ILE A 49 -16.34 9.27 11.76
C ILE A 49 -15.36 8.09 11.78
N ASN A 50 -15.86 6.91 12.13
CA ASN A 50 -15.11 5.66 12.04
C ASN A 50 -15.19 5.11 10.62
N LEU A 51 -14.03 4.84 10.02
CA LEU A 51 -13.89 4.31 8.67
C LEU A 51 -13.03 3.05 8.70
N ILE A 52 -13.41 2.05 7.93
CA ILE A 52 -12.58 0.86 7.71
C ILE A 52 -11.54 1.18 6.63
N ASN A 53 -10.27 0.93 6.94
CA ASN A 53 -9.19 0.91 5.96
C ASN A 53 -8.32 -0.35 6.15
N PHE A 54 -7.41 -0.57 5.22
CA PHE A 54 -6.57 -1.76 5.17
C PHE A 54 -5.11 -1.37 5.14
N VAL A 55 -4.31 -1.93 6.04
CA VAL A 55 -2.86 -1.91 5.96
C VAL A 55 -2.44 -2.98 4.96
N MET A 56 -1.72 -2.60 3.92
CA MET A 56 -1.30 -3.50 2.85
C MET A 56 0.21 -3.43 2.64
N GLU A 57 0.83 -4.57 2.31
CA GLU A 57 2.27 -4.70 2.02
C GLU A 57 2.48 -5.20 0.58
N LYS A 58 3.47 -4.65 -0.12
CA LYS A 58 4.02 -5.23 -1.34
C LYS A 58 5.51 -5.48 -1.17
N LYS A 59 5.95 -6.71 -1.43
CA LYS A 59 7.38 -7.03 -1.55
C LYS A 59 7.89 -6.49 -2.88
N ILE A 60 9.00 -5.77 -2.84
CA ILE A 60 9.64 -5.19 -4.01
C ILE A 60 11.04 -5.80 -4.16
N LYS A 61 11.38 -6.15 -5.39
CA LYS A 61 12.70 -6.66 -5.76
C LYS A 61 13.08 -6.04 -7.09
N LYS A 62 14.37 -5.76 -7.26
CA LYS A 62 14.90 -5.42 -8.57
C LYS A 62 14.86 -6.71 -9.39
N ASN A 63 14.17 -6.69 -10.52
CA ASN A 63 14.35 -7.72 -11.52
C ASN A 63 15.77 -7.51 -12.06
N LEU A 64 16.64 -8.50 -11.84
CA LEU A 64 17.99 -8.52 -12.39
C LEU A 64 17.94 -8.78 -13.90
#